data_AF-A0AAU8CIJ4-F1
#
_entry.id   AF-A0AAU8CIJ4-F1
#
_cell.length_a   1.000
_cell.length_b   1.000
_cell.length_c   1.000
_cell.angle_alpha   90.00
_cell.angle_beta   90.00
_cell.angle_gamma   90.00
#
_symmetry.space_group_name_H-M   'P 1'
#
loop_
_entity.id
_entity.type
_entity.pdbx_description
1 polymer ?
#
loop_
_entity_poly.entity_id
_entity_poly.type
_entity_poly.pdbx_seq_one_letter_code
_entity_poly.pdbx_strand_id
1 'polypeptide(L)'
;MNFEQLIPDLKAKRTDGAERVGFVLPNGEIVEVENICVEANEGFEVSGADLIKYQDAVASWHTHPNAKSTLSNNDWYGFRNYPQWTHLIIGTDGVTSYKVGKGRVLVDKQWIDEG
;
A
#
# COMPACT_ATOMS: atom_id res chain seq x y z
N MET A 1 15.28 -3.75 2.12
CA MET A 1 14.36 -4.91 2.08
C MET A 1 14.19 -5.36 0.65
N ASN A 2 14.13 -6.67 0.39
CA ASN A 2 13.77 -7.18 -0.94
C ASN A 2 12.26 -7.49 -0.96
N PHE A 3 11.47 -6.63 -1.60
CA PHE A 3 10.02 -6.83 -1.71
C PHE A 3 9.63 -7.96 -2.66
N GLU A 4 10.53 -8.42 -3.55
CA GLU A 4 10.21 -9.46 -4.54
C GLU A 4 9.66 -10.74 -3.91
N GLN A 5 10.18 -11.12 -2.75
CA GLN A 5 9.75 -12.31 -2.01
C GLN A 5 8.35 -12.15 -1.39
N LEU A 6 7.92 -10.90 -1.17
CA LEU A 6 6.63 -10.57 -0.54
C LEU A 6 5.51 -10.37 -1.57
N ILE A 7 5.86 -10.21 -2.85
CA ILE A 7 4.88 -9.91 -3.91
C ILE A 7 3.78 -10.96 -4.03
N PRO A 8 4.04 -12.28 -3.97
CA PRO A 8 2.95 -13.27 -4.03
C PRO A 8 1.92 -13.08 -2.91
N ASP A 9 2.38 -12.83 -1.68
CA ASP A 9 1.50 -12.61 -0.53
C ASP A 9 0.74 -11.29 -0.62
N LEU A 10 1.39 -10.22 -1.11
CA LEU A 10 0.73 -8.94 -1.38
C LEU A 10 -0.33 -9.06 -2.48
N LYS A 11 -0.05 -9.77 -3.57
CA LYS A 11 -1.03 -10.04 -4.63
C LYS A 11 -2.24 -10.80 -4.10
N ALA A 12 -2.02 -11.76 -3.19
CA ALA A 12 -3.09 -12.49 -2.53
C ALA A 12 -3.99 -11.61 -1.61
N LYS A 13 -3.58 -10.36 -1.31
CA LYS A 13 -4.44 -9.39 -0.60
C LYS A 13 -5.47 -8.71 -1.49
N ARG A 14 -5.37 -8.82 -2.81
CA ARG A 14 -6.36 -8.27 -3.74
C ARG A 14 -7.78 -8.68 -3.31
N THR A 15 -8.70 -7.75 -3.49
CA THR A 15 -10.10 -7.89 -3.10
C THR A 15 -10.97 -7.23 -4.16
N ASP A 16 -12.19 -7.73 -4.33
CA ASP A 16 -13.22 -7.11 -5.18
C ASP A 16 -14.22 -6.28 -4.35
N GLY A 17 -14.07 -6.27 -3.02
CA GLY A 17 -14.87 -5.50 -2.06
C GLY A 17 -14.17 -4.23 -1.58
N ALA A 18 -14.38 -3.87 -0.30
CA ALA A 18 -13.73 -2.70 0.31
C ALA A 18 -12.21 -2.76 0.26
N GLU A 19 -11.55 -1.59 0.20
CA GLU A 19 -10.10 -1.49 0.23
C GLU A 19 -9.53 -2.08 1.52
N ARG A 20 -8.45 -2.84 1.37
CA ARG A 20 -7.64 -3.38 2.45
C ARG A 20 -6.36 -2.59 2.55
N VAL A 21 -5.86 -2.40 3.76
CA VAL A 21 -4.67 -1.60 4.05
C VAL A 21 -3.84 -2.25 5.13
N GLY A 22 -2.54 -1.97 5.11
CA GLY A 22 -1.65 -2.39 6.17
C GLY A 22 -0.21 -1.95 5.97
N PHE A 23 0.68 -2.68 6.63
CA PHE A 23 2.10 -2.36 6.75
C PHE A 23 2.98 -3.54 6.42
N VAL A 24 4.22 -3.26 6.03
CA VAL A 24 5.31 -4.25 6.00
C VAL A 24 6.34 -3.86 7.05
N LEU A 25 6.62 -4.77 7.97
CA LEU A 25 7.56 -4.57 9.06
C LEU A 25 9.01 -4.84 8.63
N PRO A 26 10.02 -4.36 9.38
CA PRO A 26 11.44 -4.56 9.03
C PRO A 26 11.87 -6.03 8.91
N ASN A 27 11.16 -6.96 9.55
CA ASN A 27 11.39 -8.41 9.47
C ASN A 27 10.76 -9.06 8.21
N GLY A 28 10.01 -8.30 7.40
CA GLY A 28 9.32 -8.78 6.20
C GLY A 28 7.88 -9.23 6.44
N GLU A 29 7.37 -9.14 7.67
CA GLU A 29 5.99 -9.48 8.00
C GLU A 29 5.00 -8.49 7.37
N ILE A 30 3.99 -9.02 6.68
CA ILE A 30 2.88 -8.25 6.11
C ILE A 30 1.74 -8.25 7.12
N VAL A 31 1.46 -7.08 7.66
CA VAL A 31 0.38 -6.86 8.62
C VAL A 31 -0.77 -6.18 7.90
N GLU A 32 -1.98 -6.66 8.13
CA GLU A 32 -3.23 -6.02 7.72
C GLU A 32 -3.89 -5.37 8.94
N VAL A 33 -4.45 -4.19 8.75
CA VAL A 33 -5.21 -3.47 9.78
C VAL A 33 -6.61 -3.19 9.27
N GLU A 34 -7.50 -2.82 10.19
CA GLU A 34 -8.86 -2.45 9.82
C GLU A 34 -8.85 -1.14 9.02
N ASN A 35 -9.54 -1.15 7.88
CA ASN A 35 -9.87 0.07 7.16
C ASN A 35 -11.05 0.75 7.87
N ILE A 36 -10.79 1.88 8.54
CA ILE A 36 -11.80 2.62 9.31
C ILE A 36 -12.51 3.70 8.49
N CYS A 37 -12.24 3.77 7.18
CA CYS A 37 -12.91 4.71 6.28
C CYS A 37 -14.41 4.42 6.20
N VAL A 38 -15.25 5.45 6.32
CA VAL A 38 -16.71 5.32 6.18
C VAL A 38 -17.08 4.80 4.80
N GLU A 39 -16.40 5.31 3.77
CA GLU A 39 -16.58 4.92 2.37
C GLU A 39 -15.47 3.96 1.94
N ALA A 40 -15.33 2.83 2.65
CA ALA A 40 -14.23 1.88 2.47
C ALA A 40 -14.13 1.25 1.06
N ASN A 41 -15.16 1.39 0.22
CA ASN A 41 -15.12 0.96 -1.18
C ASN A 41 -14.43 1.98 -2.12
N GLU A 42 -14.25 3.22 -1.66
CA GLU A 42 -13.70 4.34 -2.44
C GLU A 42 -12.36 4.85 -1.87
N GLY A 43 -11.87 4.24 -0.80
CA GLY A 43 -10.59 4.57 -0.20
C GLY A 43 -10.34 3.85 1.12
N PHE A 44 -9.26 4.25 1.78
CA PHE A 44 -8.89 3.72 3.09
C PHE A 44 -8.52 4.79 4.09
N GLU A 45 -8.68 4.46 5.37
CA GLU A 45 -8.18 5.22 6.49
C GLU A 45 -7.63 4.24 7.54
N VAL A 46 -6.50 4.59 8.15
CA VAL A 46 -5.88 3.78 9.19
C VAL A 46 -6.03 4.49 10.53
N SER A 47 -6.37 3.74 11.58
CA SER A 47 -6.50 4.28 12.92
C SER A 47 -5.19 4.91 13.42
N GLY A 48 -5.28 5.99 14.20
CA GLY A 48 -4.11 6.59 14.84
C GLY A 48 -3.37 5.61 15.76
N ALA A 49 -4.09 4.68 16.38
CA ALA A 49 -3.51 3.64 17.24
C ALA A 49 -2.62 2.68 16.42
N ASP A 50 -3.08 2.26 15.24
CA ASP A 50 -2.29 1.40 14.35
C ASP A 50 -1.09 2.13 13.75
N LEU A 51 -1.25 3.41 13.39
CA LEU A 51 -0.12 4.24 12.93
C LEU A 51 0.99 4.34 13.97
N ILE A 52 0.64 4.51 15.25
CA ILE A 52 1.61 4.52 16.35
C ILE A 52 2.20 3.12 16.56
N LYS A 53 1.36 2.09 16.57
CA LYS A 53 1.78 0.70 16.78
C LYS A 53 2.77 0.22 15.72
N TYR A 54 2.60 0.64 14.46
CA TYR A 54 3.42 0.22 13.33
C TYR A 54 4.28 1.37 12.76
N GLN A 55 4.62 2.37 13.57
CA GLN A 55 5.45 3.51 13.13
C GLN A 55 6.83 3.09 12.57
N ASP A 56 7.36 1.94 13.01
CA ASP A 56 8.63 1.37 12.56
C ASP A 56 8.51 0.56 11.27
N ALA A 57 7.33 0.54 10.63
CA ALA A 57 7.14 -0.09 9.33
C ALA A 57 8.11 0.48 8.29
N VAL A 58 8.49 -0.36 7.33
CA VAL A 58 9.32 0.02 6.18
C VAL A 58 8.50 0.31 4.94
N ALA A 59 7.24 -0.13 4.93
CA ALA A 59 6.28 0.17 3.89
C ALA A 59 4.84 0.20 4.39
N SER A 60 3.99 0.94 3.68
CA SER A 60 2.54 0.74 3.70
C SER A 60 2.11 -0.02 2.45
N TRP A 61 0.98 -0.71 2.53
CA TRP A 61 0.31 -1.29 1.36
C TRP A 61 -1.18 -1.04 1.43
N HIS A 62 -1.83 -0.91 0.27
CA HIS A 62 -3.27 -0.93 0.16
C HIS A 62 -3.72 -1.51 -1.18
N THR A 63 -4.99 -1.91 -1.25
CA THR A 63 -5.59 -2.45 -2.48
C THR A 63 -6.40 -1.38 -3.20
N HIS A 64 -6.37 -1.39 -4.53
CA HIS A 64 -7.37 -0.75 -5.38
C HIS A 64 -8.31 -1.82 -5.95
N PRO A 65 -9.49 -2.04 -5.34
CA PRO A 65 -10.48 -2.98 -5.83
C PRO A 65 -10.90 -2.61 -7.24
N ASN A 66 -10.91 -3.58 -8.15
CA ASN A 66 -11.36 -3.40 -9.54
C ASN A 66 -10.59 -2.35 -10.38
N ALA A 67 -9.50 -1.76 -9.86
CA ALA A 67 -8.70 -0.76 -10.56
C ALA A 67 -7.20 -1.15 -10.56
N LYS A 68 -6.43 -0.47 -11.41
CA LYS A 68 -4.99 -0.70 -11.53
C LYS A 68 -4.24 -0.13 -10.32
N SER A 69 -3.02 -0.61 -10.11
CA SER A 69 -2.07 -0.20 -9.06
C SER A 69 -1.46 1.20 -9.31
N THR A 70 -2.22 2.09 -9.95
CA THR A 70 -1.83 3.46 -10.29
C THR A 70 -2.12 4.43 -9.16
N LEU A 71 -1.23 5.41 -8.96
CA LEU A 71 -1.38 6.46 -7.95
C LEU A 71 -2.64 7.32 -8.14
N SER A 72 -3.47 7.42 -7.11
CA SER A 72 -4.57 8.39 -7.02
C SER A 72 -4.12 9.73 -6.39
N ASN A 73 -4.99 10.74 -6.42
CA ASN A 73 -4.73 12.01 -5.73
C ASN A 73 -4.63 11.83 -4.20
N ASN A 74 -5.49 10.99 -3.62
CA ASN A 74 -5.49 10.73 -2.17
C ASN A 74 -4.21 10.02 -1.74
N ASP A 75 -3.77 9.02 -2.52
CA ASP A 75 -2.48 8.34 -2.30
C ASP A 75 -1.33 9.35 -2.31
N TRP A 76 -1.31 10.26 -3.30
CA TRP A 76 -0.26 11.24 -3.43
C TRP A 76 -0.15 12.14 -2.18
N TYR A 77 -1.28 12.58 -1.61
CA TYR A 77 -1.29 13.34 -0.37
C TYR A 77 -0.82 12.50 0.82
N GLY A 78 -1.32 11.27 0.93
CA GLY A 78 -0.98 10.35 2.02
C GLY A 78 0.51 9.99 2.06
N PHE A 79 1.08 9.62 0.91
CA PHE A 79 2.48 9.17 0.81
C PHE A 79 3.47 10.26 1.25
N ARG A 80 3.15 11.52 0.95
CA ARG A 80 4.00 12.66 1.35
C ARG A 80 4.07 12.88 2.85
N ASN A 81 3.12 12.37 3.63
CA ASN A 81 3.18 12.43 5.09
C ASN A 81 4.13 11.38 5.69
N TYR A 82 4.46 10.34 4.94
CA TYR A 82 5.34 9.24 5.37
C TYR A 82 6.47 8.99 4.36
N PRO A 83 7.31 10.00 4.06
CA PRO A 83 8.27 9.94 2.95
C PRO A 83 9.36 8.87 3.11
N GLN A 84 9.56 8.35 4.32
CA GLN A 84 10.51 7.28 4.63
C GLN A 84 9.99 5.88 4.25
N TRP A 85 8.69 5.72 4.02
CA TRP A 85 8.09 4.44 3.67
C TRP A 85 8.16 4.20 2.16
N THR A 86 8.25 2.93 1.79
CA THR A 86 7.82 2.50 0.46
C THR A 86 6.30 2.35 0.48
N HIS A 87 5.61 2.78 -0.56
CA HIS A 87 4.16 2.65 -0.64
C HIS A 87 3.79 1.68 -1.74
N LEU A 88 3.02 0.65 -1.42
CA LEU A 88 2.66 -0.42 -2.33
C LEU A 88 1.17 -0.34 -2.64
N ILE A 89 0.83 -0.25 -3.92
CA ILE A 89 -0.57 -0.32 -4.38
C ILE A 89 -0.77 -1.67 -5.06
N ILE A 90 -1.79 -2.40 -4.64
CA ILE A 90 -2.16 -3.71 -5.20
C ILE A 90 -3.43 -3.51 -6.03
N GLY A 91 -3.33 -3.68 -7.34
CA GLY A 91 -4.44 -3.51 -8.27
C GLY A 91 -4.68 -4.74 -9.13
N THR A 92 -5.54 -4.58 -10.13
CA THR A 92 -5.88 -5.64 -11.08
C THR A 92 -4.73 -6.01 -12.02
N ASP A 93 -3.70 -5.18 -12.11
CA ASP A 93 -2.51 -5.35 -12.93
C ASP A 93 -1.28 -5.81 -12.12
N GLY A 94 -1.45 -6.14 -10.84
CA GLY A 94 -0.39 -6.57 -9.95
C GLY A 94 -0.05 -5.53 -8.87
N VAL A 95 1.24 -5.37 -8.55
CA VAL A 95 1.71 -4.48 -7.47
C VAL A 95 2.63 -3.40 -8.03
N THR A 96 2.41 -2.15 -7.64
CA THR A 96 3.32 -1.04 -7.95
C THR A 96 3.86 -0.43 -6.66
N SER A 97 5.19 -0.24 -6.58
CA SER A 97 5.83 0.50 -5.51
C SER A 97 6.05 1.96 -5.88
N TYR A 98 5.85 2.83 -4.90
CA TYR A 98 6.08 4.26 -4.95
C TYR A 98 7.00 4.69 -3.80
N LYS A 99 7.82 5.70 -4.06
CA LYS A 99 8.69 6.33 -3.05
C LYS A 99 8.58 7.84 -3.12
N VAL A 100 8.77 8.50 -1.99
CA VAL A 100 8.83 9.96 -1.92
C VAL A 100 10.28 10.43 -1.96
N GLY A 101 10.60 11.30 -2.93
CA GLY A 101 11.92 11.89 -3.08
C GLY A 101 11.82 13.36 -3.40
N LYS A 102 12.49 14.23 -2.62
CA LYS A 102 12.47 15.70 -2.80
C LYS A 102 11.04 16.27 -2.91
N GLY A 103 10.12 15.73 -2.11
CA GLY A 103 8.70 16.14 -2.08
C GLY A 103 7.84 15.66 -3.24
N ARG A 104 8.37 14.78 -4.11
CA ARG A 104 7.64 14.16 -5.23
C ARG A 104 7.41 12.68 -4.97
N VAL A 105 6.26 12.18 -5.39
CA VAL A 105 5.96 10.73 -5.42
C VAL A 105 6.43 10.19 -6.77
N LEU A 106 7.28 9.16 -6.73
CA LEU A 106 7.88 8.54 -7.91
C LEU A 106 7.52 7.05 -7.93
N VAL A 107 7.24 6.53 -9.13
CA VAL A 107 7.18 5.08 -9.35
C VAL A 107 8.59 4.52 -9.14
N ASP A 108 8.70 3.46 -8.34
CA ASP A 108 9.97 2.79 -8.03
C ASP A 108 10.08 1.46 -8.80
N LYS A 109 9.08 0.59 -8.69
CA LYS A 109 9.04 -0.71 -9.38
C LYS A 109 7.60 -1.18 -9.59
N GLN A 110 7.39 -2.03 -10.59
CA GLN A 110 6.11 -2.68 -10.86
C GLN A 110 6.31 -4.19 -11.02
N TRP A 111 5.40 -4.97 -10.45
CA TRP A 111 5.33 -6.43 -10.55
C TRP A 111 3.98 -6.81 -11.14
N ILE A 112 3.97 -7.01 -12.46
CA ILE A 112 2.76 -7.20 -13.23
C ILE A 112 2.21 -8.62 -13.03
N ASP A 113 0.89 -8.79 -13.07
CA ASP A 113 0.27 -10.11 -13.24
C ASP A 113 0.31 -10.48 -14.73
N GLU A 114 0.98 -11.58 -15.06
CA GLU A 114 0.86 -12.17 -16.40
C GLU A 114 -0.56 -12.76 -16.52
N GLY A 115 -1.33 -12.24 -17.49
CA GLY A 115 -2.73 -12.62 -17.71
C GLY A 115 -2.93 -14.04 -18.22
#